data_AF-A0A3A9SND1-F1
#
_entry.id   AF-A0A3A9SND1-F1
#
_cell.length_a   1.000
_cell.length_b   1.000
_cell.length_c   1.000
_cell.angle_alpha   90.00
_cell.angle_beta   90.00
_cell.angle_gamma   90.00
#
_symmetry.space_group_name_H-M   'P 1'
#
loop_
_entity.id
_entity.type
_entity.pdbx_description
1 polymer ?
#
loop_
_entity_poly.entity_id
_entity_poly.type
_entity_poly.pdbx_seq_one_letter_code
_entity_poly.pdbx_strand_id
1 'polypeptide(L)' 'MRTLKQKKLTIKHIILEKTGGVCARCGRPLPLEKTTIDHLIPKYRGGTDELGNLIPMCKRCNKQKGSRLVGAEELKYLK' A
#
# COMPACT_ATOMS: atom_id res chain seq x y z
N MET A 1 33.57 -3.82 -9.77
CA MET A 1 32.22 -3.89 -10.38
C MET A 1 31.24 -4.31 -9.29
N ARG A 2 30.34 -3.41 -8.85
CA ARG A 2 29.35 -3.71 -7.81
C ARG A 2 28.40 -4.77 -8.36
N THR A 3 28.47 -5.98 -7.82
CA THR A 3 27.54 -7.06 -8.14
C THR A 3 26.13 -6.56 -7.84
N LEU A 4 25.28 -6.51 -8.87
CA LEU A 4 23.85 -6.25 -8.72
C LEU A 4 23.24 -7.44 -7.99
N LYS A 5 23.39 -7.45 -6.66
CA LYS A 5 22.78 -8.43 -5.76
C LYS A 5 21.29 -8.31 -5.99
N GLN A 6 20.69 -9.28 -6.69
CA GLN A 6 19.25 -9.34 -6.91
C GLN A 6 18.57 -9.30 -5.54
N LYS A 7 18.09 -8.13 -5.15
CA LYS A 7 17.31 -7.98 -3.93
C LYS A 7 16.00 -8.70 -4.20
N LYS A 8 15.78 -9.80 -3.48
CA LYS A 8 14.50 -10.52 -3.45
C LYS A 8 13.41 -9.49 -3.11
N LEU A 9 12.59 -9.11 -4.09
CA LEU A 9 11.56 -8.10 -3.90
C LEU A 9 10.52 -8.66 -2.94
N THR A 10 10.30 -7.96 -1.83
CA THR A 10 9.28 -8.36 -0.86
C THR A 10 7.89 -7.98 -1.38
N ILE A 11 6.85 -8.68 -0.94
CA ILE A 11 5.45 -8.31 -1.25
C ILE A 11 5.19 -6.82 -0.95
N LYS A 12 5.77 -6.32 0.14
CA LYS A 12 5.69 -4.91 0.54
C LYS A 12 6.32 -3.95 -0.49
N HIS A 13 7.43 -4.32 -1.11
CA HIS A 13 8.00 -3.54 -2.22
C HIS A 13 7.05 -3.51 -3.41
N ILE A 14 6.53 -4.67 -3.82
CA ILE A 14 5.63 -4.79 -4.97
C ILE A 14 4.39 -3.90 -4.78
N ILE A 15 3.81 -3.91 -3.57
CA ILE A 15 2.64 -3.08 -3.26
C ILE A 15 2.99 -1.59 -3.24
N LEU A 16 4.16 -1.22 -2.73
CA LEU A 16 4.60 0.17 -2.68
C LEU A 16 4.85 0.75 -4.08
N GLU A 17 5.42 -0.06 -4.99
CA GLU A 17 5.70 0.32 -6.38
C GLU A 17 4.43 0.72 -7.15
N LYS A 18 3.26 0.16 -6.80
CA LYS A 18 1.96 0.55 -7.41
C LYS A 18 1.68 2.05 -7.34
N THR A 19 2.22 2.70 -6.32
CA THR A 19 2.05 4.14 -6.09
C THR A 19 3.30 4.93 -6.43
N GLY A 20 4.40 4.28 -6.83
CA GLY A 20 5.69 4.92 -7.01
C GLY A 20 6.31 5.40 -5.69
N GLY A 21 6.07 4.69 -4.58
CA GLY A 21 6.69 5.04 -3.30
C GLY A 21 5.95 6.08 -2.46
N VAL A 22 4.66 6.30 -2.69
CA VAL A 22 3.86 7.26 -1.91
C VAL A 22 2.64 6.63 -1.27
N CYS A 23 2.02 7.30 -0.30
CA CYS A 23 0.78 6.83 0.27
C CYS A 23 -0.37 6.92 -0.75
N ALA A 24 -1.07 5.81 -0.99
CA ALA A 24 -2.21 5.74 -1.91
C ALA A 24 -3.31 6.78 -1.64
N ARG A 25 -3.44 7.24 -0.39
CA ARG A 25 -4.44 8.24 0.03
C ARG A 25 -3.93 9.68 0.01
N CYS A 26 -2.82 9.95 0.71
CA CYS A 26 -2.34 11.33 0.93
C CYS A 26 -1.14 11.76 0.07
N GLY A 27 -0.57 10.86 -0.74
CA GLY A 27 0.53 11.18 -1.65
C GLY A 27 1.87 11.45 -0.97
N ARG A 28 1.97 11.32 0.36
CA ARG A 28 3.24 11.51 1.07
C ARG A 28 4.23 10.39 0.76
N PRO A 29 5.54 10.71 0.62
CA PRO A 29 6.58 9.69 0.46
C PRO A 29 6.53 8.63 1.56
N LEU A 30 6.65 7.37 1.14
CA LEU A 30 6.56 6.21 1.99
C LEU A 30 7.84 5.37 1.89
N PRO A 31 8.76 5.50 2.88
CA PRO A 31 9.85 4.55 3.04
C PRO A 31 9.30 3.17 3.34
N LEU A 32 9.89 2.13 2.75
CA LEU A 32 9.48 0.73 2.91
C LEU A 32 9.29 0.31 4.38
N GLU A 33 10.12 0.81 5.29
CA GLU A 33 10.03 0.51 6.72
C GLU A 33 8.75 1.09 7.35
N LYS A 34 8.32 2.27 6.89
CA LYS A 34 7.17 3.03 7.42
C LYS A 34 5.87 2.78 6.64
N THR A 35 5.94 2.11 5.50
CA THR A 35 4.77 1.69 4.72
C THR A 35 3.95 0.68 5.54
N THR A 36 2.64 0.91 5.61
CA THR A 36 1.67 -0.09 6.09
C THR A 36 0.91 -0.63 4.89
N ILE A 37 0.61 -1.92 4.90
CA ILE A 37 -0.24 -2.54 3.90
C ILE A 37 -1.66 -2.61 4.46
N ASP A 38 -2.62 -2.22 3.64
CA ASP A 38 -4.02 -2.22 4.01
C ASP A 38 -4.86 -2.77 2.85
N HIS A 39 -6.09 -3.20 3.17
CA HIS A 39 -7.01 -3.77 2.19
C HIS A 39 -7.97 -2.70 1.65
N LEU A 40 -8.09 -2.62 0.32
CA LEU A 40 -9.08 -1.80 -0.37
C LEU A 40 -10.50 -2.22 0.06
N ILE A 41 -10.81 -3.51 -0.07
CA ILE A 41 -12.01 -4.15 0.47
C ILE A 41 -11.63 -4.84 1.78
N PRO A 42 -12.20 -4.46 2.94
CA PRO A 42 -11.91 -5.12 4.21
C PRO A 42 -12.30 -6.61 4.20
N LYS A 43 -11.55 -7.45 4.93
CA LYS A 43 -11.78 -8.91 5.01
C LYS A 43 -13.21 -9.29 5.40
N TYR A 44 -13.82 -8.57 6.35
CA TYR A 44 -15.20 -8.84 6.79
C TYR A 44 -16.26 -8.56 5.71
N ARG A 45 -15.89 -7.90 4.61
CA ARG A 45 -16.74 -7.68 3.43
C ARG A 45 -16.31 -8.53 2.23
N GLY A 46 -15.54 -9.59 2.46
CA GLY A 46 -15.09 -10.51 1.42
C GLY A 46 -13.83 -10.08 0.67
N GLY A 47 -13.07 -9.10 1.18
CA GLY A 47 -11.79 -8.72 0.59
C GLY A 47 -10.70 -9.79 0.75
N THR A 48 -9.92 -10.01 -0.31
CA THR A 48 -8.86 -11.03 -0.38
C THR A 48 -7.49 -10.47 0.01
N ASP A 49 -6.52 -11.35 0.28
CA ASP A 49 -5.10 -10.97 0.43
C ASP A 49 -4.36 -10.91 -0.91
N GLU A 50 -5.09 -10.88 -2.02
CA GLU A 50 -4.51 -10.76 -3.36
C GLU A 50 -3.86 -9.39 -3.53
N LEU A 51 -2.77 -9.34 -4.29
CA LEU A 51 -2.04 -8.10 -4.52
C LEU A 51 -2.97 -6.98 -5.01
N GLY A 52 -3.96 -7.27 -5.86
CA GLY A 52 -4.94 -6.28 -6.33
C GLY A 52 -5.71 -5.57 -5.23
N ASN A 53 -6.05 -6.27 -4.14
CA ASN A 53 -6.78 -5.71 -3.00
C ASN A 53 -5.87 -5.04 -1.96
N LEU A 54 -4.54 -5.18 -2.08
CA LEU A 54 -3.57 -4.60 -1.16
C LEU A 54 -3.05 -3.24 -1.66
N ILE A 55 -3.04 -2.26 -0.76
CA ILE A 55 -2.62 -0.88 -1.02
C ILE A 55 -1.58 -0.38 -0.01
N PRO A 56 -0.62 0.46 -0.42
CA PRO A 56 0.34 1.06 0.49
C PRO A 56 -0.25 2.33 1.14
N MET A 57 -0.23 2.37 2.47
CA MET A 57 -0.67 3.54 3.24
C MET A 57 0.38 3.96 4.27
N CYS A 58 0.31 5.22 4.70
CA CYS A 58 1.08 5.68 5.87
C CYS A 58 0.32 5.35 7.15
N LYS A 59 1.05 5.17 8.26
CA LYS A 59 0.46 4.85 9.57
C LYS A 59 -0.67 5.81 9.98
N ARG A 60 -0.55 7.10 9.67
CA ARG A 60 -1.58 8.11 9.95
C ARG A 60 -2.85 7.86 9.13
N CYS A 61 -2.73 7.71 7.81
CA CYS A 61 -3.89 7.48 6.95
C CYS A 61 -4.53 6.12 7.22
N ASN A 62 -3.72 5.09 7.50
CA ASN A 62 -4.21 3.77 7.87
C ASN A 62 -5.01 3.84 9.19
N LYS A 63 -4.47 4.53 10.21
CA LYS A 63 -5.19 4.75 11.48
C LYS A 63 -6.48 5.55 11.30
N GLN A 64 -6.47 6.58 10.44
CA GLN A 64 -7.67 7.38 10.13
C GLN A 64 -8.71 6.60 9.34
N LYS A 65 -8.30 5.63 8.54
CA LYS A 65 -9.23 4.72 7.87
C LYS A 65 -9.89 3.78 8.88
N GLY A 66 -9.09 3.08 9.67
CA GLY A 66 -9.61 2.00 10.53
C GLY A 66 -10.29 0.91 9.69
N SER A 67 -11.44 0.41 10.14
CA SER A 67 -12.17 -0.68 9.48
C SER A 67 -13.21 -0.23 8.45
N ARG A 68 -13.20 1.07 8.09
CA ARG A 68 -14.17 1.62 7.13
C ARG A 68 -13.87 1.16 5.70
N LEU A 69 -14.90 1.09 4.88
CA LEU A 69 -14.73 1.05 3.42
C LEU A 69 -14.12 2.38 2.97
N VAL A 70 -13.17 2.28 2.05
CA VAL A 70 -12.57 3.42 1.38
C VAL A 70 -12.97 3.31 -0.08
N GLY A 71 -13.76 4.27 -0.55
CA GLY A 71 -14.08 4.37 -1.97
C GLY A 71 -12.83 4.67 -2.79
N ALA A 72 -12.87 4.31 -4.07
CA ALA A 72 -11.76 4.58 -4.98
C ALA A 72 -11.42 6.09 -5.01
N GLU A 73 -12.40 6.96 -4.81
CA GLU A 73 -12.23 8.43 -4.76
C GLU A 73 -11.31 8.92 -3.64
N GLU A 74 -11.13 8.14 -2.57
CA GLU A 74 -10.24 8.50 -1.47
C GLU A 74 -8.78 8.08 -1.74
N LEU A 75 -8.54 7.14 -2.66
CA LEU A 75 -7.22 6.60 -2.99
C LEU A 75 -6.62 7.29 -4.22
N LYS A 76 -6.48 8.60 -4.12
CA LYS A 76 -6.09 9.50 -5.23
C LYS A 76 -4.76 9.19 -5.91
N TYR A 77 -3.88 8.42 -5.26
CA TYR A 77 -2.53 8.11 -5.73
C TYR A 77 -2.32 6.64 -6.06
N LEU A 78 -3.39 5.84 -6.02
CA LEU A 78 -3.38 4.49 -6.56
C LEU A 78 -3.53 4.58 -8.08
N LYS A 79 -2.57 4.01 -8.83
CA LYS A 79 -2.57 3.96 -10.29
C LYS A 79 -3.18 2.67 -10.80
#